data_AF-I7FXV0-F1
#
_entry.id   AF-I7FXV0-F1
#
_cell.length_a   1.000
_cell.length_b   1.000
_cell.length_c   1.000
_cell.angle_alpha   90.00
_cell.angle_beta   90.00
_cell.angle_gamma   90.00
#
_symmetry.space_group_name_H-M   'P 1'
#
loop_
_entity.id
_entity.type
_entity.pdbx_description
1 polymer ?
#
loop_
_entity_poly.entity_id
_entity_poly.type
_entity_poly.pdbx_seq_one_letter_code
_entity_poly.pdbx_strand_id
1 'polypeptide(L)'
;MHIRRGIAAVAAVCGSVLMAGTANADQYDFISDLDNSGVYYGSIVDMIDIGKELCHELRHGVSPSLVLGKLANTGFAPAEAAIVLMSAVNNMCLDVKPDVVAWARAQGYTGPV
;
A
#
# COMPACT_ATOMS: atom_id res chain seq x y z
N MET A 1 50.75 -5.44 35.53
CA MET A 1 50.43 -4.06 35.13
C MET A 1 51.26 -3.69 33.92
N HIS A 2 50.73 -3.79 32.71
CA HIS A 2 51.23 -3.13 31.48
C HIS A 2 50.03 -2.95 30.53
N ILE A 3 49.44 -1.76 30.57
CA ILE A 3 48.30 -1.35 29.76
C ILE A 3 48.85 -0.86 28.42
N ARG A 4 48.61 -1.60 27.33
CA ARG A 4 48.82 -1.10 25.96
C ARG A 4 47.52 -0.45 25.50
N ARG A 5 47.49 0.89 25.65
CA ARG A 5 46.52 1.78 25.03
C ARG A 5 46.81 1.86 23.53
N GLY A 6 45.81 1.63 22.69
CA GLY A 6 45.94 1.96 21.29
C GLY A 6 44.78 1.43 20.46
N ILE A 7 44.03 2.36 19.88
CA ILE A 7 43.07 2.22 18.78
C ILE A 7 41.65 1.84 19.21
N ALA A 8 40.80 2.86 19.33
CA ALA A 8 39.38 2.75 19.05
C ALA A 8 38.89 4.12 18.55
N ALA A 9 39.21 4.45 17.30
CA ALA A 9 38.48 5.47 16.57
C ALA A 9 37.13 4.85 16.19
N VAL A 10 36.14 4.99 17.07
CA VAL A 10 34.76 4.63 16.73
C VAL A 10 34.20 5.78 15.91
N ALA A 11 34.05 5.49 14.63
CA ALA A 11 33.47 6.34 13.61
C ALA A 11 32.13 6.91 14.08
N ALA A 12 31.99 8.23 13.98
CA ALA A 12 30.70 8.89 14.03
C ALA A 12 29.81 8.31 12.94
N VAL A 13 28.81 7.51 13.31
CA VAL A 13 27.78 7.08 12.38
C VAL A 13 26.98 8.32 12.02
N CYS A 14 27.19 8.79 10.79
CA CYS A 14 26.47 9.90 10.19
C CYS A 14 24.97 9.70 10.37
N GLY A 15 24.35 10.68 11.01
CA GLY A 15 22.90 10.86 10.96
C GLY A 15 22.48 11.17 9.54
N SER A 16 21.67 10.29 8.97
CA SER A 16 20.84 10.58 7.81
C SER A 16 19.71 9.56 7.74
N VAL A 17 18.77 9.65 8.69
CA VAL A 17 17.38 9.26 8.40
C VAL A 17 16.67 10.50 7.85
N LEU A 18 17.21 11.04 6.77
CA LEU A 18 16.58 12.10 5.99
C LEU A 18 16.27 11.47 4.64
N MET A 19 15.08 10.88 4.57
CA MET A 19 14.29 10.51 3.39
C MET A 19 13.43 9.29 3.71
N ALA A 20 12.59 9.38 4.74
CA ALA A 20 11.20 9.09 4.43
C ALA A 20 10.73 10.29 3.59
N GLY A 21 11.21 10.36 2.35
CA GLY A 21 10.45 11.10 1.35
C GLY A 21 9.04 10.56 1.47
N THR A 22 8.04 11.41 1.29
CA THR A 22 6.76 10.87 0.85
C THR A 22 7.11 10.07 -0.40
N ALA A 23 7.32 8.75 -0.25
CA ALA A 23 7.29 7.89 -1.39
C ALA A 23 5.93 8.25 -1.97
N ASN A 24 5.93 8.87 -3.14
CA ASN A 24 4.76 8.85 -3.98
C ASN A 24 4.57 7.37 -4.30
N ALA A 25 4.16 6.56 -3.31
CA ALA A 25 3.48 5.32 -3.56
C ALA A 25 2.38 5.75 -4.50
N ASP A 26 2.35 5.14 -5.67
CA ASP A 26 2.18 5.87 -6.91
C ASP A 26 0.71 6.28 -7.06
N GLN A 27 0.35 7.36 -6.36
CA GLN A 27 -1.03 7.79 -6.12
C GLN A 27 -1.68 8.17 -7.45
N TYR A 28 -0.88 8.69 -8.38
CA TYR A 28 -1.34 9.01 -9.71
C TYR A 28 -1.41 7.77 -10.60
N ASP A 29 -0.50 6.78 -10.46
CA ASP A 29 -0.68 5.49 -11.15
C ASP A 29 -1.89 4.71 -10.62
N PHE A 30 -2.18 4.80 -9.31
CA PHE A 30 -3.42 4.27 -8.74
C PHE A 30 -4.65 4.89 -9.42
N ILE A 31 -4.68 6.21 -9.56
CA ILE A 31 -5.77 6.93 -10.25
C ILE A 31 -5.82 6.56 -11.74
N SER A 32 -4.67 6.51 -12.41
CA SER A 32 -4.55 6.10 -13.80
C SER A 32 -5.11 4.68 -14.03
N ASP A 33 -4.79 3.74 -13.14
CA ASP A 33 -5.30 2.37 -13.21
C ASP A 33 -6.83 2.31 -13.01
N LEU A 34 -7.40 3.17 -12.15
CA LEU A 34 -8.84 3.29 -11.98
C LEU A 34 -9.52 3.84 -13.23
N ASP A 35 -8.97 4.91 -13.80
CA ASP A 35 -9.46 5.54 -15.03
C ASP A 35 -9.42 4.57 -16.21
N ASN A 36 -8.30 3.85 -16.37
CA ASN A 36 -8.13 2.82 -17.40
C ASN A 36 -9.09 1.64 -17.22
N SER A 37 -9.50 1.36 -15.97
CA SER A 37 -10.47 0.32 -15.64
C SER A 37 -11.93 0.80 -15.68
N GLY A 38 -12.17 2.09 -15.95
CA GLY A 38 -13.50 2.68 -16.02
C GLY A 38 -14.21 2.85 -14.68
N VAL A 39 -13.47 2.88 -13.56
CA VAL A 39 -14.05 3.08 -12.23
C VAL A 39 -14.40 4.55 -12.03
N TYR A 40 -15.67 4.84 -11.73
CA TYR A 40 -16.11 6.19 -11.43
C TYR A 40 -15.82 6.57 -9.97
N TYR A 41 -15.25 7.76 -9.76
CA TYR A 41 -15.07 8.39 -8.44
C TYR A 41 -15.32 9.90 -8.56
N GLY A 42 -15.88 10.50 -7.50
CA GLY A 42 -16.31 11.91 -7.54
C GLY A 42 -15.18 12.93 -7.42
N SER A 43 -14.06 12.56 -6.80
CA SER A 43 -12.93 13.44 -6.51
C SER A 43 -11.63 12.62 -6.46
N ILE A 44 -10.61 13.08 -7.18
CA ILE A 44 -9.27 12.46 -7.16
C ILE A 44 -8.69 12.50 -5.74
N VAL A 45 -8.88 13.60 -5.02
CA VAL A 45 -8.34 13.77 -3.67
C VAL A 45 -8.98 12.76 -2.72
N ASP A 46 -10.31 12.64 -2.75
CA ASP A 46 -11.03 11.70 -1.89
C ASP A 46 -10.66 10.26 -2.25
N MET A 47 -10.48 9.97 -3.54
CA MET A 47 -10.12 8.63 -3.99
C MET A 47 -8.71 8.24 -3.55
N ILE A 48 -7.76 9.17 -3.60
CA ILE A 48 -6.42 8.98 -3.06
C ILE A 48 -6.47 8.72 -1.55
N ASP A 49 -7.27 9.46 -0.80
CA ASP A 49 -7.39 9.27 0.64
C ASP A 49 -8.09 7.95 1.00
N ILE A 50 -9.07 7.51 0.21
CA ILE A 50 -9.61 6.15 0.27
C ILE A 50 -8.47 5.14 0.06
N GLY A 51 -7.69 5.25 -1.01
CA GLY A 51 -6.56 4.34 -1.28
C GLY A 51 -5.55 4.25 -0.13
N LYS A 52 -5.21 5.39 0.49
CA LYS A 52 -4.34 5.43 1.68
C LYS A 52 -4.97 4.72 2.87
N GLU A 53 -6.25 4.96 3.14
CA GLU A 53 -6.97 4.33 4.25
C GLU A 53 -7.04 2.81 4.06
N LEU A 54 -7.35 2.32 2.86
CA LEU A 54 -7.34 0.88 2.57
C LEU A 54 -5.97 0.27 2.86
N CYS A 55 -4.90 0.91 2.37
CA CYS A 55 -3.54 0.47 2.63
C CYS A 55 -3.17 0.53 4.11
N HIS A 56 -3.67 1.53 4.85
CA HIS A 56 -3.51 1.62 6.29
C HIS A 56 -4.20 0.44 6.98
N GLU A 57 -5.47 0.18 6.69
CA GLU A 57 -6.24 -0.94 7.25
C GLU A 57 -5.55 -2.30 7.00
N LEU A 58 -5.12 -2.53 5.76
CA LEU A 58 -4.43 -3.78 5.38
C LEU A 58 -3.13 -3.97 6.15
N ARG A 59 -2.32 -2.91 6.29
CA ARG A 59 -1.07 -2.95 7.08
C ARG A 59 -1.32 -3.24 8.57
N HIS A 60 -2.51 -2.92 9.07
CA HIS A 60 -2.92 -3.19 10.45
C HIS A 60 -3.67 -4.53 10.61
N GLY A 61 -3.65 -5.38 9.57
CA GLY A 61 -4.20 -6.74 9.63
C GLY A 61 -5.71 -6.82 9.43
N VAL A 62 -6.35 -5.76 8.94
CA VAL A 62 -7.75 -5.82 8.54
C VAL A 62 -7.90 -6.76 7.34
N SER A 63 -8.84 -7.71 7.42
CA SER A 63 -9.04 -8.68 6.35
C SER A 63 -9.47 -8.02 5.04
N PRO A 64 -8.98 -8.45 3.86
CA PRO A 64 -9.38 -7.86 2.58
C PRO A 64 -10.88 -7.95 2.30
N SER A 65 -11.56 -8.98 2.83
CA SER A 65 -13.03 -9.10 2.77
C SER A 65 -13.76 -7.95 3.46
N LEU A 66 -13.25 -7.49 4.61
CA LEU A 66 -13.84 -6.36 5.33
C LEU A 66 -13.59 -5.04 4.60
N VAL A 67 -12.38 -4.88 4.05
CA VAL A 67 -11.99 -3.73 3.22
C VAL A 67 -12.88 -3.61 1.99
N LEU A 68 -13.15 -4.73 1.28
CA LEU A 68 -14.12 -4.77 0.19
C LEU A 68 -15.55 -4.41 0.63
N GLY A 69 -15.98 -4.94 1.78
CA GLY A 69 -17.28 -4.58 2.35
C GLY A 69 -17.40 -3.08 2.61
N LYS A 70 -16.34 -2.44 3.10
CA LYS A 70 -16.30 -0.98 3.30
C LYS A 70 -16.43 -0.25 1.96
N LEU A 71 -15.68 -0.64 0.93
CA LEU A 71 -15.80 -0.05 -0.41
C LEU A 71 -17.19 -0.23 -1.03
N ALA A 72 -17.82 -1.38 -0.85
CA ALA A 72 -19.20 -1.57 -1.30
C ALA A 72 -20.17 -0.62 -0.56
N ASN A 73 -19.95 -0.39 0.74
CA ASN A 73 -20.75 0.55 1.52
C ASN A 73 -20.52 2.03 1.16
N THR A 74 -19.40 2.37 0.52
CA THR A 74 -19.17 3.74 -0.02
C THR A 74 -19.84 3.96 -1.38
N GLY A 75 -20.45 2.93 -1.97
CA GLY A 75 -21.23 3.04 -3.21
C GLY A 75 -20.57 2.44 -4.45
N PHE A 76 -19.38 1.82 -4.33
CA PHE A 76 -18.78 1.09 -5.44
C PHE A 76 -19.54 -0.21 -5.72
N ALA A 77 -19.71 -0.55 -6.99
CA ALA A 77 -20.16 -1.88 -7.36
C ALA A 77 -19.15 -2.94 -6.86
N PRO A 78 -19.56 -4.19 -6.58
CA PRO A 78 -18.64 -5.22 -6.07
C PRO A 78 -17.41 -5.45 -6.96
N ALA A 79 -17.58 -5.34 -8.28
CA ALA A 79 -16.47 -5.44 -9.24
C ALA A 79 -15.53 -4.23 -9.17
N GLU A 80 -16.07 -3.01 -9.08
CA GLU A 80 -15.29 -1.78 -8.94
C GLU A 80 -14.52 -1.76 -7.61
N ALA A 81 -15.15 -2.20 -6.51
CA ALA A 81 -14.49 -2.32 -5.21
C ALA A 81 -13.26 -3.25 -5.28
N ALA A 82 -13.36 -4.36 -6.02
CA ALA A 82 -12.22 -5.26 -6.23
C ALA A 82 -11.12 -4.61 -7.07
N ILE A 83 -11.47 -3.84 -8.10
CA ILE A 83 -10.49 -3.08 -8.90
C ILE A 83 -9.80 -2.03 -8.02
N VAL A 84 -10.54 -1.30 -7.20
CA VAL A 84 -10.00 -0.30 -6.26
C VAL A 84 -9.02 -0.94 -5.30
N LEU A 85 -9.41 -2.05 -4.65
CA LEU A 85 -8.53 -2.78 -3.74
C LEU A 85 -7.24 -3.23 -4.44
N MET A 86 -7.36 -3.86 -5.62
CA MET A 86 -6.21 -4.39 -6.34
C MET A 86 -5.29 -3.27 -6.86
N SER A 87 -5.84 -2.17 -7.35
CA SER A 87 -5.06 -1.00 -7.78
C SER A 87 -4.32 -0.37 -6.60
N ALA A 88 -4.97 -0.24 -5.43
CA ALA A 88 -4.33 0.32 -4.23
C ALA A 88 -3.12 -0.53 -3.78
N VAL A 89 -3.25 -1.87 -3.73
CA VAL A 89 -2.11 -2.73 -3.34
C VAL A 89 -1.03 -2.82 -4.41
N ASN A 90 -1.36 -2.59 -5.68
CA ASN A 90 -0.41 -2.59 -6.79
C ASN A 90 0.40 -1.29 -6.90
N ASN A 91 -0.14 -0.17 -6.42
CA ASN A 91 0.49 1.13 -6.61
C ASN A 91 0.87 1.80 -5.28
N MET A 92 0.04 1.67 -4.23
CA MET A 92 0.16 2.44 -2.99
C MET A 92 0.71 1.64 -1.79
N CYS A 93 0.50 0.31 -1.75
CA CYS A 93 0.99 -0.54 -0.66
C CYS A 93 1.50 -1.90 -1.16
N LEU A 94 2.60 -1.85 -1.89
CA LEU A 94 3.31 -3.02 -2.43
C LEU A 94 3.73 -4.04 -1.36
N ASP A 95 3.90 -3.60 -0.11
CA ASP A 95 4.25 -4.44 1.03
C ASP A 95 3.15 -5.43 1.42
N VAL A 96 1.86 -5.06 1.28
CA VAL A 96 0.73 -5.93 1.60
C VAL A 96 0.19 -6.71 0.40
N LYS A 97 0.62 -6.35 -0.81
CA LYS A 97 0.26 -7.04 -2.05
C LYS A 97 0.36 -8.57 -1.99
N PRO A 98 1.46 -9.20 -1.52
CA PRO A 98 1.55 -10.67 -1.51
C PRO A 98 0.45 -11.32 -0.67
N ASP A 99 0.10 -10.72 0.47
CA ASP A 99 -0.93 -11.24 1.36
C ASP A 99 -2.33 -11.09 0.76
N VAL A 100 -2.62 -9.94 0.15
CA VAL A 100 -3.89 -9.67 -0.53
C VAL A 100 -4.06 -10.57 -1.76
N VAL A 101 -3.01 -10.77 -2.56
CA VAL A 101 -3.04 -11.68 -3.70
C VAL A 101 -3.26 -13.12 -3.24
N ALA A 102 -2.57 -13.56 -2.18
CA ALA A 102 -2.75 -14.91 -1.65
C ALA A 102 -4.20 -15.13 -1.17
N TRP A 103 -4.76 -14.14 -0.47
CA TRP A 103 -6.17 -14.13 -0.10
C TRP A 103 -7.08 -14.19 -1.34
N ALA A 104 -6.85 -13.36 -2.35
CA ALA A 104 -7.68 -13.32 -3.56
C ALA A 104 -7.66 -14.66 -4.30
N ARG A 105 -6.50 -15.32 -4.40
CA ARG A 105 -6.37 -16.66 -4.99
C ARG A 105 -7.17 -17.72 -4.23
N ALA A 106 -7.20 -17.64 -2.90
CA ALA A 106 -8.03 -18.52 -2.09
C ALA A 106 -9.53 -18.35 -2.36
N GLN A 107 -9.94 -17.19 -2.90
CA GLN A 107 -11.31 -16.89 -3.34
C GLN A 107 -11.54 -17.19 -4.83
N GLY A 108 -10.57 -17.78 -5.55
CA GLY A 108 -10.70 -18.13 -6.96
C GLY A 108 -10.19 -17.08 -7.95
N TYR A 109 -9.48 -16.04 -7.50
CA TYR A 109 -8.80 -15.10 -8.40
C TYR A 109 -7.67 -15.80 -9.16
N THR A 110 -7.69 -15.70 -10.50
CA THR A 110 -6.69 -16.31 -11.41
C THR A 110 -5.91 -15.26 -12.21
N GLY A 111 -6.08 -13.98 -11.89
CA GLY A 111 -5.39 -12.89 -12.58
C GLY A 111 -3.89 -12.83 -12.27
N PRO A 112 -3.14 -12.04 -13.07
CA PRO A 112 -1.70 -11.89 -12.92
C PRO A 112 -1.31 -11.20 -11.60
N VAL A 113 -0.05 -11.41 -11.19
CA VAL A 113 0.59 -10.75 -10.04
C VAL A 113 1.51 -9.65 -10.46
#